data_AF-A0A1M5U2N3-F1
#
_entry.id   AF-A0A1M5U2N3-F1
#
_cell.length_a   1.000
_cell.length_b   1.000
_cell.length_c   1.000
_cell.angle_alpha   90.00
_cell.angle_beta   90.00
_cell.angle_gamma   90.00
#
_symmetry.space_group_name_H-M   'P 1'
#
loop_
_entity.id
_entity.type
_entity.pdbx_description
1 polymer ?
#
loop_
_entity_poly.entity_id
_entity_poly.type
_entity_poly.pdbx_seq_one_letter_code
_entity_poly.pdbx_strand_id
1 'polypeptide(L)'
;MKKNKFVTTICSLTVLLAIAFTLSNCESNSEKQTQDTSFSIAMAKDWYHYKFKESAEWKENNERENMIPDWNHPIFRKLDGLEVVEFPLIQKDLKINTTSKELNTSLLKIGFMKINNDSIIARKLYYIPELNYLNKSPYNETKINLSKYNNDFIGLLITKKWNNETLSYKKISKNTINELAIPDDLRKSNKNSKLTSGVPTTENPSWFIELNSVTIMGGQRRYYYYINPFSTKTDLYKESYFNNNTYQYNGYYYPLTSGSRVALAVTTAQSIENTTIYSTFSNCKKAILERLKNSTDIDIANLFTALGADTKIKVTLIDDYPVNDKGIPIWTVASTTRTNPKTPFDYTIRINPDYTHNNLSLAVTMLHELVHAYFMSLTDNMSKDNGLVSNNYPLLFQAYCDKFYPGRADIHHEEMANKYVIAMARALQEFQTGVPAVNGVPDKLYLDLAWGGLHDTPIYEKNFPLGSAERNRIDSEFQAELRNGYVGGYYPIGAKCN
;
A
#
# COMPACT_ATOMS: atom_id res chain seq x y z
N MET A 1 -20.59 -103.71 2.82
CA MET A 1 -19.29 -103.10 2.49
C MET A 1 -19.47 -101.71 1.87
N LYS A 2 -19.67 -100.68 2.70
CA LYS A 2 -19.70 -99.24 2.30
C LYS A 2 -19.19 -98.40 3.48
N LYS A 3 -17.95 -98.64 3.90
CA LYS A 3 -17.23 -97.81 4.89
C LYS A 3 -15.76 -97.82 4.48
N ASN A 4 -15.43 -97.13 3.39
CA ASN A 4 -14.04 -96.77 3.06
C ASN A 4 -13.90 -95.68 1.97
N LYS A 5 -14.97 -94.92 1.67
CA LYS A 5 -14.88 -93.74 0.80
C LYS A 5 -15.00 -92.40 1.54
N PHE A 6 -15.36 -92.41 2.82
CA PHE A 6 -15.57 -91.15 3.57
C PHE A 6 -14.29 -90.65 4.26
N VAL A 7 -13.36 -91.55 4.60
CA VAL A 7 -12.11 -91.17 5.27
C VAL A 7 -11.09 -90.59 4.28
N THR A 8 -11.09 -91.07 3.03
CA THR A 8 -10.18 -90.55 1.99
C THR A 8 -10.55 -89.15 1.52
N THR A 9 -11.84 -88.78 1.47
CA THR A 9 -12.25 -87.42 1.06
C THR A 9 -11.94 -86.36 2.13
N ILE A 10 -12.02 -86.71 3.42
CA ILE A 10 -11.71 -85.76 4.50
C ILE A 10 -10.20 -85.53 4.66
N CYS A 11 -9.37 -86.56 4.43
CA CYS A 11 -7.91 -86.38 4.40
C CYS A 11 -7.43 -85.56 3.18
N SER A 12 -8.03 -85.71 2.00
CA SER A 12 -7.65 -84.90 0.84
C SER A 12 -8.08 -83.43 0.97
N LEU A 13 -9.21 -83.15 1.63
CA LEU A 13 -9.67 -81.77 1.84
C LEU A 13 -8.85 -81.03 2.91
N THR A 14 -8.37 -81.73 3.94
CA THR A 14 -7.51 -81.13 4.98
C THR A 14 -6.10 -80.86 4.48
N VAL A 15 -5.55 -81.69 3.59
CA VAL A 15 -4.25 -81.41 2.93
C VAL A 15 -4.36 -80.25 1.94
N LEU A 16 -5.46 -80.12 1.19
CA LEU A 16 -5.70 -78.97 0.31
C LEU A 16 -5.91 -77.67 1.08
N LEU A 17 -6.61 -77.69 2.23
CA LEU A 17 -6.75 -76.50 3.08
C LEU A 17 -5.43 -76.10 3.77
N ALA A 18 -4.60 -77.07 4.17
CA ALA A 18 -3.29 -76.79 4.77
C ALA A 18 -2.32 -76.20 3.72
N ILE A 19 -2.34 -76.67 2.47
CA ILE A 19 -1.55 -76.10 1.38
C ILE A 19 -2.05 -74.69 1.01
N ALA A 20 -3.37 -74.44 1.05
CA ALA A 20 -3.92 -73.11 0.83
C ALA A 20 -3.52 -72.11 1.95
N PHE A 21 -3.40 -72.56 3.20
CA PHE A 21 -2.92 -71.73 4.31
C PHE A 21 -1.40 -71.53 4.32
N THR A 22 -0.60 -72.48 3.84
CA THR A 22 0.86 -72.29 3.72
C THR A 22 1.28 -71.48 2.49
N LEU A 23 0.48 -71.47 1.42
CA LEU A 23 0.71 -70.61 0.25
C LEU A 23 0.19 -69.17 0.46
N SER A 24 -0.67 -68.93 1.45
CA SER A 24 -1.11 -67.57 1.84
C SER A 24 -0.13 -66.83 2.76
N ASN A 25 0.94 -67.48 3.23
CA ASN A 25 1.98 -66.86 4.07
C ASN A 25 3.36 -66.83 3.41
N CYS A 26 3.44 -67.14 2.11
CA CYS A 26 4.62 -66.89 1.31
C CYS A 26 4.41 -65.58 0.53
N GLU A 27 4.28 -64.46 1.25
CA GLU A 27 4.59 -63.16 0.65
C GLU A 27 6.05 -63.25 0.20
N SER A 28 6.25 -63.33 -1.11
CA SER A 28 7.54 -63.03 -1.70
C SER A 28 8.05 -61.74 -1.05
N ASN A 29 9.28 -61.77 -0.55
CA ASN A 29 10.11 -60.57 -0.42
C ASN A 29 10.40 -60.04 -1.84
N SER A 30 9.35 -59.77 -2.63
CA SER A 30 9.40 -58.72 -3.61
C SER A 30 9.64 -57.49 -2.75
N GLU A 31 10.87 -57.03 -2.75
CA GLU A 31 11.23 -55.65 -2.47
C GLU A 31 10.01 -54.81 -2.85
N LYS A 32 9.20 -54.42 -1.85
CA LYS A 32 8.01 -53.61 -2.07
C LYS A 32 8.60 -52.37 -2.71
N GLN A 33 8.52 -52.29 -4.03
CA GLN A 33 8.56 -51.02 -4.72
C GLN A 33 7.48 -50.23 -4.01
N THR A 34 7.90 -49.44 -3.03
CA THR A 34 7.08 -48.42 -2.42
C THR A 34 6.70 -47.59 -3.62
N GLN A 35 5.48 -47.81 -4.13
CA GLN A 35 4.88 -46.94 -5.11
C GLN A 35 5.10 -45.56 -4.54
N ASP A 36 5.94 -44.77 -5.22
CA ASP A 36 6.25 -43.41 -4.81
C ASP A 36 4.94 -42.65 -4.99
N THR A 37 4.09 -42.69 -3.95
CA THR A 37 2.81 -41.99 -3.90
C THR A 37 3.15 -40.52 -3.67
N SER A 38 3.70 -39.91 -4.71
CA SER A 38 3.96 -38.49 -4.78
C SER A 38 2.69 -37.75 -4.42
N PHE A 39 2.81 -36.78 -3.51
CA PHE A 39 1.67 -36.01 -3.03
C PHE A 39 1.02 -35.23 -4.18
N SER A 40 -0.10 -35.72 -4.69
CA SER A 40 -0.76 -35.12 -5.86
C SER A 40 -1.76 -34.02 -5.48
N ILE A 41 -2.11 -33.20 -6.48
CA ILE A 41 -3.17 -32.19 -6.37
C ILE A 41 -4.51 -32.83 -5.98
N ALA A 42 -4.83 -34.00 -6.53
CA ALA A 42 -6.04 -34.75 -6.20
C ALA A 42 -6.03 -35.20 -4.72
N MET A 43 -4.90 -35.72 -4.23
CA MET A 43 -4.75 -36.09 -2.82
C MET A 43 -4.92 -34.90 -1.88
N ALA A 44 -4.35 -33.73 -2.23
CA ALA A 44 -4.53 -32.52 -1.43
C ALA A 44 -6.01 -32.06 -1.39
N LYS A 45 -6.71 -32.13 -2.53
CA LYS A 45 -8.13 -31.78 -2.64
C LYS A 45 -9.02 -32.74 -1.84
N ASP A 46 -8.80 -34.04 -1.96
CA ASP A 46 -9.56 -35.04 -1.19
C ASP A 46 -9.30 -34.90 0.31
N TRP A 47 -8.03 -34.75 0.71
CA TRP A 47 -7.68 -34.54 2.11
C TRP A 47 -8.32 -33.26 2.68
N TYR A 48 -8.35 -32.16 1.90
CA TYR A 48 -9.04 -30.94 2.32
C TYR A 48 -10.52 -31.19 2.61
N HIS A 49 -11.25 -31.82 1.68
CA HIS A 49 -12.69 -32.01 1.81
C HIS A 49 -13.07 -33.02 2.90
N TYR A 50 -12.32 -34.12 3.04
CA TYR A 50 -12.70 -35.24 3.91
C TYR A 50 -11.99 -35.26 5.27
N LYS A 51 -10.83 -34.62 5.40
CA LYS A 51 -10.04 -34.64 6.65
C LYS A 51 -9.90 -33.24 7.25
N PHE A 52 -9.45 -32.27 6.46
CA PHE A 52 -9.14 -30.95 6.99
C PHE A 52 -10.38 -30.22 7.50
N LYS A 53 -11.47 -30.18 6.71
CA LYS A 53 -12.72 -29.53 7.11
C LYS A 53 -13.35 -30.10 8.39
N GLU A 54 -13.02 -31.34 8.74
CA GLU A 54 -13.48 -31.98 9.97
C GLU A 54 -12.54 -31.76 11.17
N SER A 55 -11.34 -31.25 10.94
CA SER A 55 -10.33 -31.03 11.98
C SER A 55 -10.74 -29.92 12.96
N ALA A 56 -10.19 -29.98 14.17
CA ALA A 56 -10.32 -28.90 15.16
C ALA A 56 -9.74 -27.58 14.64
N GLU A 57 -8.58 -27.63 13.96
CA GLU A 57 -7.91 -26.46 13.37
C GLU A 57 -8.81 -25.73 12.35
N TRP A 58 -9.60 -26.46 11.56
CA TRP A 58 -10.60 -25.86 10.68
C TRP A 58 -11.74 -25.19 11.46
N LYS A 59 -12.30 -25.90 12.45
CA LYS A 59 -13.45 -25.47 13.26
C LYS A 59 -13.15 -24.24 14.12
N GLU A 60 -11.90 -24.06 14.56
CA GLU A 60 -11.44 -22.90 15.36
C GLU A 60 -11.35 -21.59 14.56
N ASN A 61 -11.30 -21.64 13.22
CA ASN A 61 -11.20 -20.43 12.40
C ASN A 61 -12.60 -19.86 12.07
N ASN A 62 -12.88 -18.64 12.52
CA ASN A 62 -14.14 -17.94 12.25
C ASN A 62 -14.31 -17.53 10.77
N GLU A 63 -13.22 -17.41 10.02
CA GLU A 63 -13.21 -17.00 8.60
C GLU A 63 -13.21 -18.20 7.64
N ARG A 64 -13.30 -19.43 8.17
CA ARG A 64 -13.11 -20.68 7.40
C ARG A 64 -14.02 -20.80 6.18
N GLU A 65 -15.25 -20.30 6.25
CA GLU A 65 -16.23 -20.38 5.15
C GLU A 65 -15.98 -19.32 4.06
N ASN A 66 -15.23 -18.27 4.38
CA ASN A 66 -14.90 -17.20 3.47
C ASN A 66 -13.60 -17.45 2.71
N MET A 67 -12.81 -18.46 3.07
CA MET A 67 -11.51 -18.76 2.45
C MET A 67 -11.56 -20.09 1.69
N ILE A 68 -11.82 -20.02 0.39
CA ILE A 68 -11.97 -21.20 -0.48
C ILE A 68 -10.73 -21.35 -1.36
N PRO A 69 -10.07 -22.53 -1.43
CA PRO A 69 -8.96 -22.75 -2.35
C PRO A 69 -9.41 -22.62 -3.80
N ASP A 70 -8.65 -21.90 -4.62
CA ASP A 70 -8.80 -21.87 -6.07
C ASP A 70 -8.22 -23.15 -6.68
N TRP A 71 -9.07 -24.17 -6.81
CA TRP A 71 -8.69 -25.49 -7.31
C TRP A 71 -8.16 -25.49 -8.76
N ASN A 72 -8.36 -24.41 -9.53
CA ASN A 72 -7.94 -24.34 -10.93
C ASN A 72 -6.49 -23.87 -11.09
N HIS A 73 -5.89 -23.30 -10.04
CA HIS A 73 -4.53 -22.75 -10.09
C HIS A 73 -3.59 -23.40 -9.04
N PRO A 74 -3.44 -24.74 -9.02
CA PRO A 74 -2.53 -25.40 -8.10
C PRO A 74 -1.06 -25.12 -8.43
N ILE A 75 -0.23 -25.11 -7.39
CA ILE A 75 1.22 -25.10 -7.52
C ILE A 75 1.81 -26.24 -6.69
N PHE A 76 2.33 -27.27 -7.34
CA PHE A 76 3.02 -28.38 -6.68
C PHE A 76 4.53 -28.14 -6.57
N ARG A 77 5.13 -28.54 -5.43
CA ARG A 77 6.55 -28.36 -5.11
C ARG A 77 7.09 -29.52 -4.29
N LYS A 78 8.39 -29.80 -4.45
CA LYS A 78 9.18 -30.68 -3.60
C LYS A 78 10.40 -29.91 -3.10
N LEU A 79 10.53 -29.72 -1.78
CA LEU A 79 11.58 -28.94 -1.13
C LEU A 79 12.25 -29.82 -0.07
N ASP A 80 13.50 -30.24 -0.29
CA ASP A 80 14.26 -31.06 0.68
C ASP A 80 13.48 -32.28 1.21
N GLY A 81 12.76 -32.97 0.31
CA GLY A 81 11.91 -34.11 0.65
C GLY A 81 10.49 -33.77 1.15
N LEU A 82 10.20 -32.50 1.43
CA LEU A 82 8.86 -32.01 1.73
C LEU A 82 8.06 -31.80 0.45
N GLU A 83 6.90 -32.43 0.34
CA GLU A 83 5.98 -32.24 -0.79
C GLU A 83 4.89 -31.24 -0.41
N VAL A 84 4.73 -30.18 -1.22
CA VAL A 84 3.83 -29.06 -0.95
C VAL A 84 2.93 -28.80 -2.15
N VAL A 85 1.62 -28.69 -1.92
CA VAL A 85 0.65 -28.20 -2.92
C VAL A 85 0.06 -26.90 -2.40
N GLU A 86 0.22 -25.82 -3.16
CA GLU A 86 -0.35 -24.51 -2.84
C GLU A 86 -1.52 -24.17 -3.75
N PHE A 87 -2.51 -23.46 -3.22
CA PHE A 87 -3.61 -22.88 -3.99
C PHE A 87 -3.83 -21.44 -3.54
N PRO A 88 -4.09 -20.49 -4.46
CA PRO A 88 -4.63 -19.19 -4.10
C PRO A 88 -5.91 -19.36 -3.25
N LEU A 89 -6.12 -18.48 -2.27
CA LEU A 89 -7.37 -18.45 -1.52
C LEU A 89 -8.29 -17.37 -2.09
N ILE A 90 -9.44 -17.78 -2.59
CA ILE A 90 -10.53 -16.88 -2.99
C ILE A 90 -11.26 -16.49 -1.72
N GLN A 91 -11.27 -15.19 -1.42
CA GLN A 91 -12.05 -14.66 -0.32
C GLN A 91 -13.46 -14.31 -0.77
N LYS A 92 -14.46 -15.03 -0.23
CA LYS A 92 -15.86 -14.73 -0.46
C LYS A 92 -16.23 -13.49 0.38
N ASP A 93 -16.61 -12.41 -0.28
CA ASP A 93 -17.20 -11.20 0.31
C ASP A 93 -16.34 -10.33 1.25
N LEU A 94 -15.02 -10.54 1.30
CA LEU A 94 -14.13 -9.54 1.91
C LEU A 94 -13.96 -8.36 0.96
N LYS A 95 -14.87 -7.38 1.07
CA LYS A 95 -14.58 -5.99 0.73
C LYS A 95 -13.49 -5.52 1.69
N ILE A 96 -12.24 -5.88 1.42
CA ILE A 96 -11.11 -5.35 2.16
C ILE A 96 -11.04 -3.87 1.79
N ASN A 97 -11.58 -3.02 2.66
CA ASN A 97 -11.54 -1.57 2.55
C ASN A 97 -10.14 -1.06 2.96
N THR A 98 -9.08 -1.62 2.37
CA THR A 98 -7.70 -1.20 2.65
C THR A 98 -7.15 -0.36 1.51
N THR A 99 -6.72 0.85 1.84
CA THR A 99 -6.17 1.86 0.91
C THR A 99 -4.70 1.66 0.59
N SER A 100 -3.99 0.76 1.29
CA SER A 100 -2.59 0.46 0.98
C SER A 100 -2.48 -0.49 -0.22
N LYS A 101 -1.84 -0.03 -1.31
CA LYS A 101 -1.48 -0.83 -2.51
C LYS A 101 -0.76 -2.13 -2.15
N GLU A 102 -0.04 -2.16 -1.02
CA GLU A 102 0.72 -3.31 -0.51
C GLU A 102 -0.17 -4.45 0.02
N LEU A 103 -1.31 -4.15 0.65
CA LEU A 103 -2.25 -5.17 1.13
C LEU A 103 -3.13 -5.71 0.01
N ASN A 104 -3.56 -4.87 -0.93
CA ASN A 104 -4.32 -5.30 -2.11
C ASN A 104 -3.47 -6.11 -3.10
N THR A 105 -2.13 -6.01 -3.00
CA THR A 105 -1.20 -6.86 -3.75
C THR A 105 -0.71 -8.05 -2.93
N SER A 106 -1.05 -8.16 -1.65
CA SER A 106 -0.65 -9.33 -0.86
C SER A 106 -1.38 -10.58 -1.39
N LEU A 107 -0.63 -11.63 -1.65
CA LEU A 107 -1.17 -12.88 -2.17
C LEU A 107 -1.35 -13.87 -1.03
N LEU A 108 -2.59 -14.24 -0.76
CA LEU A 108 -2.95 -15.24 0.24
C LEU A 108 -3.13 -16.61 -0.43
N LYS A 109 -2.40 -17.61 0.06
CA LYS A 109 -2.51 -19.01 -0.38
C LYS A 109 -2.77 -19.94 0.80
N ILE A 110 -3.33 -21.11 0.50
CA ILE A 110 -3.29 -22.28 1.37
C ILE A 110 -2.21 -23.22 0.86
N GLY A 111 -1.33 -23.67 1.75
CA GLY A 111 -0.31 -24.68 1.46
C GLY A 111 -0.61 -25.97 2.20
N PHE A 112 -0.79 -27.06 1.45
CA PHE A 112 -0.85 -28.42 1.98
C PHE A 112 0.55 -29.01 1.96
N MET A 113 1.07 -29.44 3.10
CA MET A 113 2.43 -29.97 3.22
C MET A 113 2.36 -31.40 3.73
N LYS A 114 2.88 -32.34 2.95
CA LYS A 114 3.05 -33.73 3.37
C LYS A 114 4.35 -33.86 4.15
N ILE A 115 4.24 -33.99 5.47
CA ILE A 115 5.38 -34.08 6.39
C ILE A 115 5.99 -35.49 6.34
N ASN A 116 5.14 -36.51 6.25
CA ASN A 116 5.48 -37.91 6.09
C ASN A 116 4.35 -38.63 5.35
N ASN A 117 4.43 -39.94 5.16
CA ASN A 117 3.46 -40.70 4.38
C ASN A 117 2.01 -40.56 4.89
N ASP A 118 1.81 -40.30 6.18
CA ASP A 118 0.51 -40.34 6.82
C ASP A 118 -0.01 -38.98 7.30
N SER A 119 0.81 -37.92 7.21
CA SER A 119 0.50 -36.61 7.77
C SER A 119 0.60 -35.49 6.73
N ILE A 120 -0.56 -34.92 6.41
CA ILE A 120 -0.69 -33.67 5.68
C ILE A 120 -1.12 -32.59 6.67
N ILE A 121 -0.51 -31.41 6.57
CA ILE A 121 -0.94 -30.21 7.31
C ILE A 121 -1.34 -29.11 6.33
N ALA A 122 -2.25 -28.23 6.72
CA ALA A 122 -2.62 -27.04 5.96
C ALA A 122 -2.14 -25.77 6.68
N ARG A 123 -1.56 -24.83 5.94
CA ARG A 123 -1.12 -23.53 6.46
C ARG A 123 -1.59 -22.39 5.56
N LYS A 124 -1.80 -21.23 6.16
CA LYS A 124 -2.00 -19.97 5.43
C LYS A 124 -0.64 -19.36 5.11
N LEU A 125 -0.44 -18.98 3.86
CA LEU A 125 0.79 -18.40 3.35
C LEU A 125 0.47 -17.01 2.82
N TYR A 126 1.02 -15.98 3.47
CA TYR A 126 0.88 -14.59 3.05
C TYR A 126 2.16 -14.15 2.36
N TYR A 127 2.07 -13.78 1.09
CA TYR A 127 3.15 -13.22 0.32
C TYR A 127 2.95 -11.71 0.23
N ILE A 128 3.83 -10.95 0.88
CA ILE A 128 3.77 -9.49 0.92
C ILE A 128 4.96 -8.94 0.14
N PRO A 129 4.76 -8.40 -1.07
CA PRO A 129 5.86 -7.88 -1.88
C PRO A 129 6.48 -6.63 -1.24
N GLU A 130 7.80 -6.44 -1.35
CA GLU A 130 8.43 -5.15 -1.01
C GLU A 130 8.02 -4.07 -2.03
N LEU A 131 7.93 -2.81 -1.59
CA LEU A 131 7.55 -1.69 -2.45
C LEU A 131 8.49 -1.56 -3.68
N ASN A 132 9.78 -1.78 -3.48
CA ASN A 132 10.78 -1.75 -4.56
C ASN A 132 10.56 -2.87 -5.59
N TYR A 133 9.97 -3.99 -5.21
CA TYR A 133 9.61 -5.07 -6.12
C TYR A 133 8.39 -4.69 -6.97
N LEU A 134 7.34 -4.15 -6.32
CA LEU A 134 6.13 -3.66 -6.99
C LEU A 134 6.42 -2.59 -8.04
N ASN A 135 7.42 -1.73 -7.82
CA ASN A 135 7.78 -0.66 -8.74
C ASN A 135 8.58 -1.14 -9.97
N LYS A 136 9.20 -2.33 -9.92
CA LYS A 136 10.14 -2.80 -10.96
C LYS A 136 9.56 -3.86 -11.90
N SER A 137 8.53 -4.57 -11.49
CA SER A 137 7.96 -5.68 -12.26
C SER A 137 6.43 -5.56 -12.28
N PRO A 138 5.76 -5.81 -13.41
CA PRO A 138 4.31 -5.95 -13.41
C PRO A 138 3.96 -7.11 -12.48
N TYR A 139 3.51 -6.77 -11.28
CA TYR A 139 3.16 -7.72 -10.24
C TYR A 139 2.11 -8.68 -10.82
N ASN A 140 2.50 -9.93 -11.02
CA ASN A 140 1.61 -10.97 -11.51
C ASN A 140 1.61 -12.09 -10.47
N GLU A 141 0.56 -12.12 -9.67
CA GLU A 141 0.35 -13.08 -8.59
C GLU A 141 0.44 -14.55 -9.06
N THR A 142 0.05 -14.83 -10.31
CA THR A 142 0.13 -16.18 -10.88
C THR A 142 1.58 -16.64 -11.09
N LYS A 143 2.54 -15.71 -11.15
CA LYS A 143 3.97 -15.99 -11.35
C LYS A 143 4.75 -16.15 -10.05
N ILE A 144 4.17 -15.83 -8.89
CA ILE A 144 4.87 -15.93 -7.60
C ILE A 144 4.96 -17.40 -7.18
N ASN A 145 6.17 -17.96 -7.33
CA ASN A 145 6.46 -19.36 -7.08
C ASN A 145 7.79 -19.52 -6.32
N LEU A 146 7.80 -20.17 -5.14
CA LEU A 146 9.02 -20.45 -4.37
C LEU A 146 9.84 -21.63 -4.94
N SER A 147 9.29 -22.44 -5.85
CA SER A 147 9.85 -23.77 -6.20
C SER A 147 11.03 -23.76 -7.15
N LYS A 148 11.30 -22.62 -7.78
CA LYS A 148 12.51 -22.38 -8.56
C LYS A 148 13.00 -21.02 -8.14
N TYR A 149 14.31 -20.85 -8.18
CA TYR A 149 15.00 -19.56 -8.25
C TYR A 149 14.51 -18.75 -9.47
N ASN A 150 13.23 -18.41 -9.49
CA ASN A 150 12.63 -17.42 -10.35
C ASN A 150 12.74 -16.13 -9.54
N ASN A 151 13.90 -15.53 -9.74
CA ASN A 151 14.67 -14.63 -8.88
C ASN A 151 14.05 -13.29 -8.54
N ASP A 152 12.75 -13.16 -8.73
CA ASP A 152 12.16 -11.84 -8.84
C ASP A 152 11.38 -11.48 -7.59
N PHE A 153 10.64 -12.40 -6.95
CA PHE A 153 9.90 -12.04 -5.75
C PHE A 153 10.84 -11.62 -4.61
N ILE A 154 10.75 -10.36 -4.24
CA ILE A 154 11.43 -9.77 -3.08
C ILE A 154 10.33 -9.28 -2.15
N GLY A 155 10.28 -9.83 -0.94
CA GLY A 155 9.13 -9.66 -0.06
C GLY A 155 9.24 -10.43 1.25
N LEU A 156 8.13 -10.43 1.98
CA LEU A 156 7.95 -11.16 3.22
C LEU A 156 6.98 -12.33 2.99
N LEU A 157 7.36 -13.51 3.45
CA LEU A 157 6.50 -14.68 3.56
C LEU A 157 6.13 -14.90 5.02
N ILE A 158 4.84 -14.84 5.32
CA ILE A 158 4.30 -15.14 6.65
C ILE A 158 3.56 -16.48 6.57
N THR A 159 3.95 -17.42 7.42
CA THR A 159 3.26 -18.72 7.54
C THR A 159 2.44 -18.72 8.81
N LYS A 160 1.15 -19.04 8.70
CA LYS A 160 0.24 -19.15 9.84
C LYS A 160 -0.45 -20.51 9.86
N LYS A 161 -0.83 -20.96 11.05
CA LYS A 161 -1.88 -21.99 11.22
C LYS A 161 -3.21 -21.47 10.68
N TRP A 162 -4.17 -22.37 10.51
CA TRP A 162 -5.50 -21.98 10.04
C TRP A 162 -6.22 -21.05 11.03
N ASN A 163 -6.01 -21.24 12.33
CA ASN A 163 -6.55 -20.40 13.42
C ASN A 163 -5.83 -19.05 13.61
N ASN A 164 -5.08 -18.57 12.60
CA ASN A 164 -4.33 -17.31 12.60
C ASN A 164 -3.08 -17.24 13.49
N GLU A 165 -2.70 -18.32 14.19
CA GLU A 165 -1.42 -18.37 14.91
C GLU A 165 -0.24 -18.29 13.94
N THR A 166 0.62 -17.27 14.08
CA THR A 166 1.81 -17.12 13.23
C THR A 166 2.90 -18.12 13.62
N LEU A 167 3.41 -18.85 12.63
CA LEU A 167 4.46 -19.86 12.80
C LEU A 167 5.84 -19.36 12.42
N SER A 168 5.96 -18.54 11.38
CA SER A 168 7.25 -18.03 10.91
C SER A 168 7.12 -16.77 10.06
N TYR A 169 8.15 -15.96 10.08
CA TYR A 169 8.39 -14.84 9.18
C TYR A 169 9.66 -15.14 8.37
N LYS A 170 9.59 -15.07 7.05
CA LYS A 170 10.75 -15.29 6.19
C LYS A 170 10.89 -14.14 5.21
N LYS A 171 12.03 -13.47 5.21
CA LYS A 171 12.38 -12.48 4.19
C LYS A 171 12.90 -13.21 2.95
N ILE A 172 12.21 -13.03 1.83
CA ILE A 172 12.62 -13.56 0.54
C ILE A 172 13.35 -12.44 -0.18
N SER A 173 14.57 -12.74 -0.61
CA SER A 173 15.41 -11.87 -1.41
C SER A 173 15.97 -12.67 -2.59
N LYS A 174 16.62 -11.99 -3.53
CA LYS A 174 17.20 -12.66 -4.70
C LYS A 174 18.11 -13.81 -4.22
N ASN A 175 17.72 -15.05 -4.54
CA ASN A 175 18.40 -16.30 -4.20
C ASN A 175 18.49 -16.67 -2.71
N THR A 176 17.85 -15.94 -1.79
CA THR A 176 18.00 -16.19 -0.35
C THR A 176 16.65 -16.11 0.37
N ILE A 177 16.48 -17.00 1.34
CA ILE A 177 15.34 -17.00 2.27
C ILE A 177 15.93 -16.91 3.67
N ASN A 178 15.73 -15.77 4.32
CA ASN A 178 16.23 -15.53 5.67
C ASN A 178 15.05 -15.63 6.64
N GLU A 179 15.15 -16.52 7.62
CA GLU A 179 14.18 -16.59 8.70
C GLU A 179 14.37 -15.39 9.64
N LEU A 180 13.27 -14.70 9.95
CA LEU A 180 13.24 -13.59 10.87
C LEU A 180 12.77 -14.10 12.23
N ALA A 181 13.38 -13.60 13.31
CA ALA A 181 12.97 -13.97 14.67
C ALA A 181 11.50 -13.61 14.91
N ILE A 182 10.75 -14.54 15.51
CA ILE A 182 9.39 -14.26 16.00
C ILE A 182 9.55 -13.45 17.29
N PRO A 183 9.03 -12.21 17.35
CA PRO A 183 9.09 -11.40 18.56
C PRO A 183 8.45 -12.14 19.76
N ASP A 184 9.10 -12.09 20.94
CA ASP A 184 8.68 -12.85 22.14
C ASP A 184 7.30 -12.44 22.67
N ASP A 185 6.87 -11.22 22.38
CA ASP A 185 5.55 -10.65 22.64
C ASP A 185 4.42 -11.41 21.91
N LEU A 186 4.67 -11.93 20.70
CA LEU A 186 3.70 -12.76 19.96
C LEU A 186 3.62 -14.20 20.50
N ARG A 187 4.69 -14.70 21.13
CA ARG A 187 4.66 -16.04 21.77
C ARG A 187 3.81 -16.05 23.05
N LYS A 188 3.70 -14.92 23.73
CA LYS A 188 2.97 -14.80 25.02
C LYS A 188 1.47 -14.57 24.84
N SER A 189 1.04 -13.84 23.80
CA SER A 189 -0.39 -13.54 23.58
C SER A 189 -1.23 -14.77 23.22
N ASN A 190 -0.65 -15.79 22.60
CA ASN A 190 -1.38 -16.99 22.14
C ASN A 190 -1.67 -18.04 23.21
N LYS A 191 -1.13 -17.93 24.44
CA LYS A 191 -1.32 -18.97 25.47
C LYS A 191 -2.40 -18.69 26.52
N ASN A 192 -2.90 -17.46 26.66
CA ASN A 192 -3.68 -17.09 27.86
C ASN A 192 -5.02 -16.33 27.63
N SER A 193 -5.60 -16.26 26.44
CA SER A 193 -6.92 -15.63 26.26
C SER A 193 -8.09 -16.58 26.57
N LYS A 194 -8.20 -17.03 27.83
CA LYS A 194 -9.49 -17.52 28.35
C LYS A 194 -10.30 -16.30 28.74
N LEU A 195 -11.35 -16.00 27.96
CA LEU A 195 -12.29 -14.90 28.23
C LEU A 195 -12.90 -15.09 29.63
N THR A 196 -12.49 -14.27 30.59
CA THR A 196 -13.26 -14.00 31.81
C THR A 196 -13.78 -12.58 31.75
N SER A 197 -15.08 -12.44 31.95
CA SER A 197 -15.82 -11.17 31.99
C SER A 197 -15.25 -10.24 33.06
N GLY A 198 -14.50 -9.23 32.63
CA GLY A 198 -13.97 -8.16 33.47
C GLY A 198 -13.41 -7.06 32.58
N VAL A 199 -13.81 -5.83 32.87
CA VAL A 199 -13.55 -4.59 32.11
C VAL A 199 -12.09 -4.52 31.59
N PRO A 200 -11.86 -4.34 30.27
CA PRO A 200 -10.51 -4.24 29.74
C PRO A 200 -9.95 -2.82 29.92
N THR A 201 -8.88 -2.70 30.71
CA THR A 201 -7.94 -1.57 30.61
C THR A 201 -7.06 -1.81 29.39
N THR A 202 -7.13 -0.89 28.43
CA THR A 202 -6.46 -0.97 27.12
C THR A 202 -4.96 -0.68 27.24
N GLU A 203 -4.14 -1.73 27.37
CA GLU A 203 -2.73 -1.69 26.98
C GLU A 203 -2.51 -2.75 25.91
N ASN A 204 -2.50 -2.31 24.65
CA ASN A 204 -2.23 -3.17 23.49
C ASN A 204 -0.71 -3.41 23.37
N PRO A 205 -0.23 -4.65 23.25
CA PRO A 205 1.16 -4.91 22.90
C PRO A 205 1.41 -4.52 21.42
N SER A 206 2.29 -3.53 21.22
CA SER A 206 2.73 -3.02 19.92
C SER A 206 4.07 -3.65 19.50
N TRP A 207 4.37 -3.61 18.20
CA TRP A 207 5.59 -4.19 17.64
C TRP A 207 6.26 -3.26 16.63
N PHE A 208 7.55 -3.50 16.40
CA PHE A 208 8.41 -2.75 15.48
C PHE A 208 9.30 -3.73 14.68
N ILE A 209 9.27 -3.70 13.34
CA ILE A 209 10.20 -4.46 12.49
C ILE A 209 11.22 -3.49 11.88
N GLU A 210 12.49 -3.61 12.27
CA GLU A 210 13.60 -2.81 11.73
C GLU A 210 14.03 -3.37 10.36
N LEU A 211 13.79 -2.61 9.28
CA LEU A 211 14.10 -3.08 7.92
C LEU A 211 15.47 -2.62 7.41
N ASN A 212 15.95 -1.48 7.89
CA ASN A 212 17.25 -0.91 7.53
C ASN A 212 17.82 -0.10 8.71
N SER A 213 19.09 -0.31 9.00
CA SER A 213 19.89 0.59 9.85
C SER A 213 20.88 1.33 8.97
N VAL A 214 20.79 2.66 8.93
CA VAL A 214 21.78 3.49 8.23
C VAL A 214 22.70 4.09 9.28
N THR A 215 23.98 3.73 9.23
CA THR A 215 25.03 4.36 10.03
C THR A 215 25.47 5.64 9.31
N ILE A 216 25.21 6.79 9.90
CA ILE A 216 25.75 8.08 9.45
C ILE A 216 26.57 8.64 10.61
N MET A 217 27.74 9.21 10.31
CA MET A 217 28.74 9.63 11.29
C MET A 217 28.12 10.28 12.54
N GLY A 218 28.10 9.52 13.65
CA GLY A 218 27.60 9.96 14.95
C GLY A 218 26.34 9.26 15.49
N GLY A 219 25.63 8.42 14.72
CA GLY A 219 24.50 7.65 15.26
C GLY A 219 23.81 6.70 14.27
N GLN A 220 23.17 5.66 14.82
CA GLN A 220 22.39 4.67 14.05
C GLN A 220 20.93 5.14 13.96
N ARG A 221 20.40 5.35 12.75
CA ARG A 221 18.95 5.54 12.56
C ARG A 221 18.31 4.21 12.16
N ARG A 222 17.19 3.90 12.81
CA ARG A 222 16.42 2.67 12.64
C ARG A 222 15.03 3.02 12.13
N TYR A 223 14.60 2.39 11.05
CA TYR A 223 13.27 2.57 10.48
C TYR A 223 12.43 1.34 10.81
N TYR A 224 11.26 1.57 11.43
CA TYR A 224 10.36 0.50 11.83
C TYR A 224 9.04 0.56 11.06
N TYR A 225 8.52 -0.61 10.67
CA TYR A 225 7.11 -0.74 10.28
C TYR A 225 6.26 -1.17 11.48
N TYR A 226 5.03 -0.65 11.52
CA TYR A 226 3.94 -1.07 12.40
C TYR A 226 2.90 -1.83 11.57
N ILE A 227 2.64 -3.11 11.83
CA ILE A 227 1.57 -3.86 11.15
C ILE A 227 0.71 -4.59 12.17
N ASN A 228 -0.15 -3.91 12.94
CA ASN A 228 -1.02 -4.65 13.85
C ASN A 228 -1.88 -5.70 13.09
N PRO A 229 -1.63 -7.03 13.24
CA PRO A 229 -2.28 -8.04 12.41
C PRO A 229 -3.72 -8.33 12.89
N PHE A 230 -4.17 -7.65 13.95
CA PHE A 230 -5.52 -7.73 14.51
C PHE A 230 -6.33 -6.44 14.28
N SER A 231 -5.75 -5.42 13.63
CA SER A 231 -6.39 -4.15 13.31
C SER A 231 -6.70 -4.06 11.82
N THR A 232 -7.91 -3.65 11.46
CA THR A 232 -8.27 -3.27 10.09
C THR A 232 -7.75 -1.87 9.70
N LYS A 233 -6.94 -1.22 10.56
CA LYS A 233 -6.26 0.05 10.32
C LYS A 233 -4.75 -0.06 10.54
N THR A 234 -3.97 0.50 9.62
CA THR A 234 -2.53 0.78 9.75
C THR A 234 -2.31 2.28 9.80
N ASP A 235 -1.72 2.78 10.89
CA ASP A 235 -1.26 4.16 11.01
C ASP A 235 0.27 4.20 10.88
N LEU A 236 0.79 5.15 10.08
CA LEU A 236 2.22 5.43 9.93
C LEU A 236 2.66 6.38 11.05
N TYR A 237 3.42 5.88 12.02
CA TYR A 237 4.05 6.71 13.05
C TYR A 237 5.53 6.95 12.77
N LYS A 238 5.95 8.22 12.87
CA LYS A 238 7.34 8.66 12.79
C LYS A 238 7.83 9.00 14.19
N GLU A 239 8.44 8.05 14.90
CA GLU A 239 9.14 8.38 16.14
C GLU A 239 10.59 8.78 15.85
N SER A 240 10.95 9.98 16.32
CA SER A 240 12.33 10.43 16.38
C SER A 240 12.85 10.13 17.79
N TYR A 241 13.74 9.14 17.93
CA TYR A 241 14.47 8.98 19.19
C TYR A 241 15.42 10.17 19.38
N PHE A 242 15.02 11.13 20.21
CA PHE A 242 15.96 11.95 20.95
C PHE A 242 16.18 11.24 22.28
N ASN A 243 17.42 10.88 22.59
CA ASN A 243 17.79 10.42 23.92
C ASN A 243 17.28 11.42 24.96
N ASN A 244 16.50 10.94 25.91
CA ASN A 244 16.23 11.66 27.16
C ASN A 244 17.56 11.84 27.91
N ASN A 245 18.25 12.94 27.61
CA ASN A 245 19.43 13.37 28.34
C ASN A 245 19.00 14.07 29.64
N THR A 246 18.64 13.27 30.64
CA THR A 246 18.83 13.65 32.05
C THR A 246 19.48 12.48 32.77
N TYR A 247 20.73 12.68 33.21
CA TYR A 247 21.39 11.76 34.12
C TYR A 247 21.06 12.19 35.54
N GLN A 248 20.48 11.29 36.33
CA GLN A 248 20.21 11.53 37.74
C GLN A 248 21.40 11.00 38.54
N TYR A 249 22.16 11.90 39.17
CA TYR A 249 23.12 11.55 40.21
C TYR A 249 22.99 12.56 41.34
N ASN A 250 22.58 12.10 42.52
CA ASN A 250 22.41 12.88 43.76
C ASN A 250 21.52 14.13 43.66
N GLY A 251 20.37 14.05 42.99
CA GLY A 251 19.23 14.95 43.26
C GLY A 251 19.35 16.42 42.82
N TYR A 252 20.34 16.80 42.00
CA TYR A 252 20.43 18.16 41.43
C TYR A 252 20.35 18.15 39.89
N TYR A 253 19.58 19.09 39.33
CA TYR A 253 19.46 19.30 37.89
C TYR A 253 20.52 20.30 37.41
N TYR A 254 21.39 19.87 36.49
CA TYR A 254 22.33 20.76 35.80
C TYR A 254 21.93 20.91 34.32
N PRO A 255 21.77 22.14 33.79
CA PRO A 255 21.59 22.33 32.35
C PRO A 255 22.91 22.09 31.62
N LEU A 256 22.91 21.21 30.61
CA LEU A 256 24.01 21.10 29.65
C LEU A 256 24.04 22.35 28.77
N THR A 257 25.04 23.20 28.98
CA THR A 257 25.39 24.29 28.08
C THR A 257 25.98 23.75 26.77
N SER A 258 25.57 24.35 25.66
CA SER A 258 26.10 24.20 24.29
C SER A 258 26.10 22.78 23.71
N GLY A 259 24.91 22.22 23.48
CA GLY A 259 24.71 21.10 22.57
C GLY A 259 24.53 21.60 21.13
N SER A 260 25.46 21.23 20.26
CA SER A 260 25.37 21.42 18.80
C SER A 260 24.03 20.89 18.29
N ARG A 261 23.18 21.78 17.75
CA ARG A 261 21.91 21.38 17.15
C ARG A 261 22.21 20.59 15.89
N VAL A 262 22.05 19.27 15.93
CA VAL A 262 22.05 18.44 14.71
C VAL A 262 20.82 18.87 13.91
N ALA A 263 21.01 19.75 12.92
CA ALA A 263 19.97 20.12 11.99
C ALA A 263 19.47 18.84 11.30
N LEU A 264 18.20 18.51 11.49
CA LEU A 264 17.54 17.46 10.72
C LEU A 264 17.70 17.80 9.24
N ALA A 265 18.16 16.83 8.43
CA ALA A 265 18.24 17.00 6.99
C ALA A 265 16.83 17.32 6.47
N VAL A 266 16.64 18.56 6.01
CA VAL A 266 15.42 19.05 5.39
C VAL A 266 15.22 18.27 4.10
N THR A 267 14.08 17.59 3.93
CA THR A 267 13.75 16.89 2.68
C THR A 267 13.62 17.89 1.53
N THR A 268 13.75 17.44 0.28
CA THR A 268 13.51 18.34 -0.87
C THR A 268 12.14 19.00 -0.77
N ALA A 269 11.09 18.24 -0.47
CA ALA A 269 9.74 18.77 -0.37
C ALA A 269 9.58 19.82 0.74
N GLN A 270 10.19 19.60 1.92
CA GLN A 270 10.22 20.61 2.98
C GLN A 270 11.03 21.84 2.55
N SER A 271 12.10 21.66 1.79
CA SER A 271 12.86 22.78 1.23
C SER A 271 12.01 23.59 0.27
N ILE A 272 11.18 22.94 -0.57
CA ILE A 272 10.27 23.63 -1.49
C ILE A 272 9.29 24.48 -0.68
N GLU A 273 8.57 23.88 0.27
CA GLU A 273 7.61 24.59 1.13
C GLU A 273 8.24 25.77 1.89
N ASN A 274 9.46 25.60 2.40
CA ASN A 274 10.20 26.67 3.08
C ASN A 274 10.56 27.83 2.13
N THR A 275 10.79 27.54 0.85
CA THR A 275 11.04 28.54 -0.19
C THR A 275 9.78 29.04 -0.89
N THR A 276 8.62 28.43 -0.60
CA THR A 276 7.32 28.94 -1.01
C THR A 276 6.97 30.12 -0.14
N ILE A 277 7.09 31.31 -0.72
CA ILE A 277 6.89 32.60 -0.07
C ILE A 277 5.80 33.41 -0.77
N TYR A 278 5.29 34.42 -0.09
CA TYR A 278 4.41 35.44 -0.66
C TYR A 278 5.02 36.83 -0.50
N SER A 279 4.68 37.77 -1.40
CA SER A 279 5.15 39.16 -1.27
C SER A 279 4.01 40.16 -1.18
N THR A 280 3.03 40.11 -2.09
CA THR A 280 1.94 41.11 -2.18
C THR A 280 0.57 40.60 -1.76
N PHE A 281 0.47 39.36 -1.25
CA PHE A 281 -0.81 38.77 -0.84
C PHE A 281 -1.59 39.63 0.18
N SER A 282 -2.89 39.73 -0.06
CA SER A 282 -3.87 40.19 0.92
C SER A 282 -3.85 39.33 2.19
N ASN A 283 -4.36 39.86 3.31
CA ASN A 283 -4.34 39.16 4.59
C ASN A 283 -5.05 37.81 4.54
N CYS A 284 -6.19 37.74 3.84
CA CYS A 284 -6.92 36.49 3.69
C CYS A 284 -6.10 35.45 2.88
N LYS A 285 -5.48 35.83 1.76
CA LYS A 285 -4.64 34.91 0.96
C LYS A 285 -3.41 34.44 1.74
N LYS A 286 -2.79 35.32 2.54
CA LYS A 286 -1.72 34.94 3.49
C LYS A 286 -2.20 33.88 4.47
N ALA A 287 -3.36 34.11 5.12
CA ALA A 287 -3.92 33.18 6.08
C ALA A 287 -4.23 31.81 5.47
N ILE A 288 -4.71 31.78 4.22
CA ILE A 288 -4.95 30.52 3.49
C ILE A 288 -3.64 29.77 3.27
N LEU A 289 -2.62 30.43 2.73
CA LEU A 289 -1.32 29.81 2.47
C LEU A 289 -0.67 29.29 3.75
N GLU A 290 -0.68 30.09 4.82
CA GLU A 290 -0.17 29.65 6.13
C GLU A 290 -0.95 28.45 6.67
N ARG A 291 -2.28 28.41 6.50
CA ARG A 291 -3.06 27.24 6.92
C ARG A 291 -2.70 25.99 6.11
N LEU A 292 -2.48 26.12 4.80
CA LEU A 292 -2.04 25.02 3.94
C LEU A 292 -0.63 24.51 4.31
N LYS A 293 0.29 25.40 4.70
CA LYS A 293 1.65 25.02 5.16
C LYS A 293 1.66 24.33 6.52
N ASN A 294 0.64 24.56 7.34
CA ASN A 294 0.55 24.05 8.71
C ASN A 294 -0.48 22.92 8.87
N SER A 295 -0.99 22.36 7.77
CA SER A 295 -1.84 21.17 7.76
C SER A 295 -1.08 19.95 8.32
N THR A 296 -1.77 19.07 9.02
CA THR A 296 -1.20 17.89 9.69
C THR A 296 -1.29 16.61 8.85
N ASP A 297 -2.27 16.52 7.94
CA ASP A 297 -2.45 15.40 7.01
C ASP A 297 -1.61 15.60 5.74
N ILE A 298 -1.96 16.62 4.95
CA ILE A 298 -1.26 16.98 3.72
C ILE A 298 -1.01 18.50 3.73
N ASP A 299 0.17 18.88 4.20
CA ASP A 299 0.75 20.21 3.95
C ASP A 299 1.34 20.30 2.54
N ILE A 300 1.92 21.45 2.20
CA ILE A 300 2.52 21.68 0.87
C ILE A 300 3.73 20.76 0.67
N ALA A 301 4.53 20.50 1.70
CA ALA A 301 5.64 19.55 1.63
C ALA A 301 5.16 18.12 1.36
N ASN A 302 4.09 17.65 1.99
CA ASN A 302 3.51 16.33 1.78
C ASN A 302 2.83 16.22 0.42
N LEU A 303 2.23 17.31 -0.09
CA LEU A 303 1.76 17.37 -1.49
C LEU A 303 2.91 17.11 -2.47
N PHE A 304 4.02 17.85 -2.36
CA PHE A 304 5.18 17.62 -3.24
C PHE A 304 5.82 16.24 -3.04
N THR A 305 5.80 15.71 -1.82
CA THR A 305 6.25 14.35 -1.53
C THR A 305 5.38 13.31 -2.26
N ALA A 306 4.05 13.48 -2.23
CA ALA A 306 3.11 12.59 -2.92
C ALA A 306 3.30 12.62 -4.44
N LEU A 307 3.72 13.76 -4.98
CA LEU A 307 4.05 13.95 -6.40
C LEU A 307 5.43 13.38 -6.78
N GLY A 308 6.27 13.04 -5.79
CA GLY A 308 7.62 12.52 -5.99
C GLY A 308 8.66 13.60 -6.24
N ALA A 309 8.53 14.76 -5.59
CA ALA A 309 9.47 15.87 -5.76
C ALA A 309 10.88 15.53 -5.24
N ASP A 310 11.83 15.50 -6.17
CA ASP A 310 13.26 15.28 -5.94
C ASP A 310 14.09 16.54 -6.20
N THR A 311 13.52 17.53 -6.90
CA THR A 311 14.17 18.77 -7.32
C THR A 311 13.70 19.95 -6.48
N LYS A 312 14.64 20.78 -6.01
CA LYS A 312 14.31 22.01 -5.29
C LYS A 312 13.82 23.07 -6.27
N ILE A 313 12.68 23.68 -5.96
CA ILE A 313 12.11 24.81 -6.70
C ILE A 313 11.83 25.95 -5.74
N LYS A 314 11.91 27.18 -6.24
CA LYS A 314 11.48 28.39 -5.55
C LYS A 314 10.14 28.84 -6.13
N VAL A 315 9.17 29.12 -5.25
CA VAL A 315 7.84 29.57 -5.66
C VAL A 315 7.50 30.85 -4.92
N THR A 316 7.18 31.91 -5.67
CA THR A 316 6.71 33.18 -5.12
C THR A 316 5.26 33.39 -5.51
N LEU A 317 4.36 33.50 -4.54
CA LEU A 317 2.96 33.83 -4.79
C LEU A 317 2.70 35.33 -4.62
N ILE A 318 2.00 35.94 -5.58
CA ILE A 318 1.72 37.39 -5.60
C ILE A 318 0.26 37.68 -5.97
N ASP A 319 -0.26 38.78 -5.43
CA ASP A 319 -1.50 39.39 -5.88
C ASP A 319 -1.19 40.28 -7.08
N ASP A 320 -1.48 39.75 -8.27
CA ASP A 320 -1.25 40.41 -9.54
C ASP A 320 -2.15 39.77 -10.61
N TYR A 321 -2.43 40.48 -11.70
CA TYR A 321 -3.23 39.93 -12.78
C TYR A 321 -2.48 38.78 -13.47
N PRO A 322 -3.15 37.64 -13.70
CA PRO A 322 -2.52 36.51 -14.37
C PRO A 322 -1.99 36.88 -15.76
N VAL A 323 -0.84 36.33 -16.11
CA VAL A 323 -0.21 36.49 -17.43
C VAL A 323 0.12 35.12 -18.03
N ASN A 324 0.21 35.05 -19.35
CA ASN A 324 0.75 33.87 -20.04
C ASN A 324 2.29 33.87 -20.05
N ASP A 325 2.90 32.86 -20.67
CA ASP A 325 4.37 32.70 -20.77
C ASP A 325 5.10 33.86 -21.48
N LYS A 326 4.37 34.72 -22.18
CA LYS A 326 4.89 35.92 -22.85
C LYS A 326 4.71 37.19 -22.01
N GLY A 327 4.21 37.07 -20.78
CA GLY A 327 3.90 38.20 -19.90
C GLY A 327 2.66 38.99 -20.33
N ILE A 328 1.82 38.43 -21.21
CA ILE A 328 0.59 39.09 -21.66
C ILE A 328 -0.53 38.76 -20.66
N PRO A 329 -1.28 39.76 -20.16
CA PRO A 329 -2.44 39.54 -19.29
C PRO A 329 -3.44 38.55 -19.88
N ILE A 330 -3.95 37.65 -19.04
CA ILE A 330 -4.99 36.68 -19.39
C ILE A 330 -6.15 36.76 -18.39
N TRP A 331 -7.35 36.49 -18.87
CA TRP A 331 -8.57 36.53 -18.07
C TRP A 331 -8.80 35.20 -17.35
N THR A 332 -7.91 34.86 -16.42
CA THR A 332 -8.02 33.68 -15.57
C THR A 332 -8.00 34.07 -14.09
N VAL A 333 -8.25 33.09 -13.21
CA VAL A 333 -8.19 33.29 -11.76
C VAL A 333 -6.74 33.35 -11.27
N ALA A 334 -5.89 32.49 -11.84
CA ALA A 334 -4.47 32.46 -11.53
C ALA A 334 -3.65 32.03 -12.75
N SER A 335 -2.34 32.22 -12.66
CA SER A 335 -1.38 31.58 -13.55
C SER A 335 -0.04 31.33 -12.85
N THR A 336 0.63 30.27 -13.29
CA THR A 336 2.02 29.96 -12.94
C THR A 336 2.93 30.23 -14.13
N THR A 337 4.01 30.97 -13.91
CA THR A 337 5.05 31.22 -14.92
C THR A 337 6.43 31.10 -14.30
N ARG A 338 7.49 30.93 -15.09
CA ARG A 338 8.85 31.21 -14.61
C ARG A 338 8.96 32.68 -14.18
N THR A 339 9.65 32.95 -13.07
CA THR A 339 9.91 34.32 -12.61
C THR A 339 10.81 35.06 -13.60
N ASN A 340 11.84 34.37 -14.09
CA ASN A 340 12.66 34.80 -15.20
C ASN A 340 12.70 33.66 -16.22
N PRO A 341 12.31 33.88 -17.50
CA PRO A 341 12.31 32.82 -18.52
C PRO A 341 13.65 32.09 -18.67
N LYS A 342 14.76 32.74 -18.29
CA LYS A 342 16.13 32.20 -18.36
C LYS A 342 16.61 31.51 -17.07
N THR A 343 15.82 31.55 -16.00
CA THR A 343 16.18 30.96 -14.70
C THR A 343 15.26 29.78 -14.45
N PRO A 344 15.74 28.53 -14.62
CA PRO A 344 14.95 27.35 -14.31
C PRO A 344 14.70 27.26 -12.79
N PHE A 345 13.65 26.54 -12.41
CA PHE A 345 13.29 26.25 -11.01
C PHE A 345 12.93 27.48 -10.13
N ASP A 346 12.67 28.65 -10.72
CA ASP A 346 12.16 29.84 -10.02
C ASP A 346 10.84 30.28 -10.67
N TYR A 347 9.73 30.13 -9.94
CA TYR A 347 8.38 30.32 -10.45
C TYR A 347 7.63 31.41 -9.68
N THR A 348 6.77 32.13 -10.40
CA THR A 348 5.82 33.09 -9.86
C THR A 348 4.40 32.60 -10.13
N ILE A 349 3.63 32.47 -9.06
CA ILE A 349 2.18 32.24 -9.12
C ILE A 349 1.49 33.58 -8.93
N ARG A 350 0.69 34.00 -9.90
CA ARG A 350 -0.14 35.20 -9.84
C ARG A 350 -1.56 34.80 -9.57
N ILE A 351 -2.16 35.32 -8.51
CA ILE A 351 -3.58 35.17 -8.24
C ILE A 351 -4.23 36.52 -8.45
N ASN A 352 -5.26 36.54 -9.29
CA ASN A 352 -5.99 37.75 -9.63
C ASN A 352 -6.40 38.50 -8.34
N PRO A 353 -6.02 39.78 -8.19
CA PRO A 353 -6.31 40.55 -6.98
C PRO A 353 -7.82 40.68 -6.74
N ASP A 354 -8.63 40.69 -7.80
CA ASP A 354 -10.09 40.82 -7.73
C ASP A 354 -10.78 39.51 -7.34
N TYR A 355 -10.05 38.38 -7.40
CA TYR A 355 -10.58 37.08 -7.02
C TYR A 355 -10.60 36.91 -5.49
N THR A 356 -11.70 37.34 -4.88
CA THR A 356 -11.92 37.42 -3.42
C THR A 356 -13.09 36.57 -2.94
N HIS A 357 -13.58 35.64 -3.78
CA HIS A 357 -14.87 35.00 -3.62
C HIS A 357 -15.00 34.15 -2.34
N ASN A 358 -14.23 33.08 -2.20
CA ASN A 358 -14.25 32.26 -1.00
C ASN A 358 -12.86 31.65 -0.71
N ASN A 359 -12.62 31.28 0.54
CA ASN A 359 -11.33 30.80 1.01
C ASN A 359 -10.98 29.39 0.50
N LEU A 360 -11.97 28.53 0.29
CA LEU A 360 -11.80 27.17 -0.20
C LEU A 360 -11.41 27.16 -1.68
N SER A 361 -12.09 27.94 -2.51
CA SER A 361 -11.77 28.10 -3.93
C SER A 361 -10.38 28.70 -4.12
N LEU A 362 -9.99 29.68 -3.29
CA LEU A 362 -8.62 30.20 -3.24
C LEU A 362 -7.60 29.13 -2.83
N ALA A 363 -7.92 28.27 -1.86
CA ALA A 363 -7.05 27.15 -1.48
C ALA A 363 -6.91 26.14 -2.63
N VAL A 364 -7.99 25.81 -3.33
CA VAL A 364 -7.97 24.95 -4.54
C VAL A 364 -7.06 25.56 -5.60
N THR A 365 -7.22 26.85 -5.90
CA THR A 365 -6.37 27.56 -6.84
C THR A 365 -4.90 27.52 -6.43
N MET A 366 -4.57 27.84 -5.17
CA MET A 366 -3.17 27.82 -4.71
C MET A 366 -2.53 26.45 -4.85
N LEU A 367 -3.22 25.39 -4.41
CA LEU A 367 -2.72 24.02 -4.53
C LEU A 367 -2.56 23.61 -6.00
N HIS A 368 -3.51 23.96 -6.85
CA HIS A 368 -3.46 23.68 -8.29
C HIS A 368 -2.23 24.35 -8.94
N GLU A 369 -2.01 25.64 -8.70
CA GLU A 369 -0.87 26.38 -9.25
C GLU A 369 0.48 25.90 -8.69
N LEU A 370 0.54 25.45 -7.43
CA LEU A 370 1.74 24.82 -6.88
C LEU A 370 2.11 23.53 -7.63
N VAL A 371 1.11 22.77 -8.09
CA VAL A 371 1.34 21.59 -8.92
C VAL A 371 1.81 21.96 -10.32
N HIS A 372 1.30 23.04 -10.92
CA HIS A 372 1.88 23.58 -12.15
C HIS A 372 3.36 23.89 -11.98
N ALA A 373 3.75 24.58 -10.90
CA ALA A 373 5.15 24.89 -10.63
C ALA A 373 6.02 23.62 -10.52
N TYR A 374 5.50 22.56 -9.90
CA TYR A 374 6.17 21.27 -9.87
C TYR A 374 6.32 20.66 -11.27
N PHE A 375 5.28 20.60 -12.08
CA PHE A 375 5.41 20.00 -13.41
C PHE A 375 6.29 20.81 -14.35
N MET A 376 6.26 22.14 -14.26
CA MET A 376 7.23 22.99 -14.95
C MET A 376 8.67 22.63 -14.57
N SER A 377 8.94 22.29 -13.30
CA SER A 377 10.28 21.84 -12.87
C SER A 377 10.74 20.53 -13.50
N LEU A 378 9.82 19.66 -13.87
CA LEU A 378 10.15 18.43 -14.58
C LEU A 378 10.56 18.75 -16.01
N THR A 379 9.86 19.69 -16.66
CA THR A 379 10.26 20.17 -17.98
C THR A 379 11.59 20.90 -17.95
N ASP A 380 11.86 21.74 -16.94
CA ASP A 380 13.15 22.41 -16.76
C ASP A 380 14.32 21.41 -16.66
N ASN A 381 14.08 20.25 -16.03
CA ASN A 381 15.07 19.16 -15.96
C ASN A 381 15.30 18.46 -17.31
N MET A 382 14.31 18.43 -18.20
CA MET A 382 14.37 17.74 -19.49
C MET A 382 14.91 18.64 -20.61
N SER A 383 14.63 19.93 -20.55
CA SER A 383 15.06 20.94 -21.52
C SER A 383 16.51 21.33 -21.28
N LYS A 384 17.47 20.64 -21.92
CA LYS A 384 18.88 21.10 -21.95
C LYS A 384 19.07 22.44 -22.67
N ASP A 385 18.15 22.75 -23.58
CA ASP A 385 18.08 24.03 -24.26
C ASP A 385 17.00 24.88 -23.61
N ASN A 386 17.32 26.13 -23.26
CA ASN A 386 16.49 27.13 -22.59
C ASN A 386 15.22 27.57 -23.38
N GLY A 387 14.63 26.69 -24.18
CA GLY A 387 13.41 26.90 -24.95
C GLY A 387 12.18 27.01 -24.06
N LEU A 388 11.17 27.69 -24.59
CA LEU A 388 9.89 28.00 -23.97
C LEU A 388 9.29 26.75 -23.32
N VAL A 389 9.29 26.70 -22.00
CA VAL A 389 8.42 25.79 -21.24
C VAL A 389 7.01 26.35 -21.34
N SER A 390 6.12 25.58 -21.93
CA SER A 390 4.71 25.93 -22.00
C SER A 390 4.09 25.78 -20.61
N ASN A 391 3.35 26.78 -20.13
CA ASN A 391 2.47 26.68 -18.97
C ASN A 391 1.17 25.91 -19.25
N ASN A 392 1.08 25.23 -20.39
CA ASN A 392 -0.07 24.41 -20.74
C ASN A 392 -0.03 23.10 -19.94
N TYR A 393 -0.92 22.99 -18.96
CA TYR A 393 -0.99 21.84 -18.06
C TYR A 393 -1.06 20.48 -18.78
N PRO A 394 -1.95 20.26 -19.77
CA PRO A 394 -1.93 19.04 -20.58
C PRO A 394 -0.53 18.66 -21.13
N LEU A 395 0.25 19.63 -21.61
CA LEU A 395 1.61 19.37 -22.12
C LEU A 395 2.58 19.05 -20.98
N LEU A 396 2.51 19.78 -19.86
CA LEU A 396 3.34 19.53 -18.68
C LEU A 396 3.07 18.15 -18.06
N PHE A 397 1.79 17.77 -18.02
CA PHE A 397 1.32 16.47 -17.52
C PHE A 397 1.78 15.31 -18.42
N GLN A 398 1.68 15.49 -19.74
CA GLN A 398 2.25 14.55 -20.71
C GLN A 398 3.77 14.40 -20.50
N ALA A 399 4.48 15.51 -20.30
CA ALA A 399 5.92 15.49 -20.09
C ALA A 399 6.34 14.76 -18.79
N TYR A 400 5.55 14.87 -17.71
CA TYR A 400 5.71 14.00 -16.53
C TYR A 400 5.54 12.52 -16.91
N CYS A 401 4.47 12.18 -17.64
CA CYS A 401 4.21 10.79 -18.03
C CYS A 401 5.34 10.22 -18.88
N ASP A 402 5.86 11.00 -19.82
CA ASP A 402 6.98 10.58 -20.66
C ASP A 402 8.26 10.35 -19.84
N LYS A 403 8.52 11.17 -18.82
CA LYS A 403 9.68 11.03 -17.92
C LYS A 403 9.62 9.74 -17.08
N PHE A 404 8.50 9.51 -16.42
CA PHE A 404 8.40 8.40 -15.45
C PHE A 404 7.90 7.09 -16.09
N TYR A 405 7.25 7.18 -17.24
CA TYR A 405 6.55 6.06 -17.85
C TYR A 405 6.57 6.04 -19.39
N PRO A 406 7.76 5.92 -20.01
CA PRO A 406 7.89 5.96 -21.46
C PRO A 406 7.05 4.86 -22.15
N GLY A 407 6.22 5.26 -23.11
CA GLY A 407 5.46 4.36 -23.99
C GLY A 407 4.16 3.79 -23.43
N ARG A 408 3.64 4.32 -22.31
CA ARG A 408 2.41 3.83 -21.64
C ARG A 408 1.50 4.94 -21.11
N ALA A 409 1.47 6.06 -21.80
CA ALA A 409 0.85 7.31 -21.34
C ALA A 409 -0.52 7.13 -20.67
N ASP A 410 -1.45 6.37 -21.26
CA ASP A 410 -2.84 6.26 -20.78
C ASP A 410 -3.02 5.63 -19.38
N ILE A 411 -2.26 4.59 -19.04
CA ILE A 411 -2.35 3.92 -17.73
C ILE A 411 -1.72 4.80 -16.64
N HIS A 412 -0.71 5.58 -17.02
CA HIS A 412 0.07 6.37 -16.10
C HIS A 412 -0.48 7.79 -15.88
N HIS A 413 -1.19 8.34 -16.88
CA HIS A 413 -2.05 9.51 -16.71
C HIS A 413 -3.07 9.28 -15.59
N GLU A 414 -3.67 8.09 -15.55
CA GLU A 414 -4.64 7.74 -14.51
C GLU A 414 -3.98 7.59 -13.12
N GLU A 415 -2.84 6.90 -13.03
CA GLU A 415 -2.12 6.77 -11.76
C GLU A 415 -1.68 8.13 -11.20
N MET A 416 -1.16 9.02 -12.06
CA MET A 416 -0.73 10.35 -11.63
C MET A 416 -1.92 11.22 -11.24
N ALA A 417 -2.99 11.24 -12.04
CA ALA A 417 -4.20 11.99 -11.72
C ALA A 417 -4.75 11.56 -10.37
N ASN A 418 -4.81 10.25 -10.10
CA ASN A 418 -5.27 9.73 -8.81
C ASN A 418 -4.38 10.17 -7.63
N LYS A 419 -3.05 10.11 -7.75
CA LYS A 419 -2.14 10.57 -6.68
C LYS A 419 -2.30 12.06 -6.38
N TYR A 420 -2.34 12.86 -7.44
CA TYR A 420 -2.53 14.31 -7.37
C TYR A 420 -3.88 14.69 -6.76
N VAL A 421 -4.97 14.14 -7.30
CA VAL A 421 -6.33 14.43 -6.87
C VAL A 421 -6.53 14.05 -5.42
N ILE A 422 -6.08 12.86 -5.00
CA ILE A 422 -6.22 12.41 -3.62
C ILE A 422 -5.42 13.31 -2.67
N ALA A 423 -4.17 13.65 -3.01
CA ALA A 423 -3.35 14.53 -2.16
C ALA A 423 -3.98 15.92 -2.01
N MET A 424 -4.44 16.52 -3.12
CA MET A 424 -5.13 17.81 -3.08
C MET A 424 -6.45 17.75 -2.31
N ALA A 425 -7.28 16.75 -2.55
CA ALA A 425 -8.57 16.60 -1.87
C ALA A 425 -8.40 16.44 -0.35
N ARG A 426 -7.37 15.71 0.11
CA ARG A 426 -7.02 15.61 1.53
C ARG A 426 -6.58 16.95 2.12
N ALA A 427 -5.70 17.67 1.43
CA ALA A 427 -5.26 19.00 1.85
C ALA A 427 -6.46 19.97 1.94
N LEU A 428 -7.37 19.93 0.97
CA LEU A 428 -8.58 20.76 0.94
C LEU A 428 -9.56 20.42 2.06
N GLN A 429 -9.74 19.13 2.36
CA GLN A 429 -10.61 18.69 3.45
C GLN A 429 -10.11 19.21 4.79
N GLU A 430 -8.83 19.00 5.10
CA GLU A 430 -8.25 19.47 6.34
C GLU A 430 -8.22 21.00 6.39
N PHE A 431 -7.91 21.66 5.27
CA PHE A 431 -7.99 23.11 5.16
C PHE A 431 -9.38 23.62 5.50
N GLN A 432 -10.46 22.98 5.03
CA GLN A 432 -11.80 23.48 5.29
C GLN A 432 -12.27 23.13 6.70
N THR A 433 -12.11 21.87 7.10
CA THR A 433 -12.74 21.30 8.31
C THR A 433 -11.85 21.35 9.55
N GLY A 434 -10.53 21.49 9.36
CA GLY A 434 -9.54 21.27 10.41
C GLY A 434 -9.36 19.80 10.79
N VAL A 435 -9.97 18.86 10.05
CA VAL A 435 -9.94 17.43 10.32
C VAL A 435 -9.30 16.70 9.14
N PRO A 436 -8.22 15.92 9.37
CA PRO A 436 -7.63 15.03 8.38
C PRO A 436 -8.63 14.08 7.73
N ALA A 437 -8.34 13.66 6.50
CA ALA A 437 -9.14 12.64 5.83
C ALA A 437 -9.06 11.29 6.57
N VAL A 438 -10.21 10.68 6.84
CA VAL A 438 -10.25 9.40 7.58
C VAL A 438 -9.62 8.30 6.72
N ASN A 439 -8.56 7.67 7.24
CA ASN A 439 -7.79 6.64 6.54
C ASN A 439 -7.22 7.11 5.17
N GLY A 440 -6.97 8.42 5.03
CA GLY A 440 -6.47 9.01 3.80
C GLY A 440 -7.48 9.04 2.64
N VAL A 441 -8.77 8.79 2.91
CA VAL A 441 -9.85 8.89 1.93
C VAL A 441 -10.59 10.21 2.15
N PRO A 442 -10.43 11.21 1.28
CA PRO A 442 -11.14 12.46 1.40
C PRO A 442 -12.62 12.30 1.02
N ASP A 443 -13.47 13.15 1.59
CA ASP A 443 -14.88 13.20 1.24
C ASP A 443 -15.06 13.56 -0.23
N LYS A 444 -16.15 13.06 -0.81
CA LYS A 444 -16.47 13.18 -2.23
C LYS A 444 -16.34 14.63 -2.72
N LEU A 445 -16.94 15.59 -2.01
CA LEU A 445 -16.87 17.01 -2.33
C LEU A 445 -15.43 17.50 -2.60
N TYR A 446 -14.47 17.16 -1.74
CA TYR A 446 -13.08 17.61 -1.92
C TYR A 446 -12.39 16.89 -3.08
N LEU A 447 -12.75 15.64 -3.37
CA LEU A 447 -12.33 14.95 -4.59
C LEU A 447 -12.86 15.67 -5.83
N ASP A 448 -14.09 16.14 -5.80
CA ASP A 448 -14.70 16.84 -6.94
C ASP A 448 -14.04 18.19 -7.18
N LEU A 449 -13.74 18.94 -6.12
CA LEU A 449 -12.99 20.19 -6.25
C LEU A 449 -11.58 19.95 -6.82
N ALA A 450 -10.91 18.87 -6.40
CA ALA A 450 -9.60 18.51 -6.94
C ALA A 450 -9.69 18.02 -8.40
N TRP A 451 -10.71 17.23 -8.77
CA TRP A 451 -10.97 16.83 -10.16
C TRP A 451 -11.38 18.00 -11.05
N GLY A 452 -12.13 18.97 -10.52
CA GLY A 452 -12.52 20.18 -11.25
C GLY A 452 -11.33 21.02 -11.70
N GLY A 453 -10.21 20.97 -10.97
CA GLY A 453 -8.94 21.55 -11.40
C GLY A 453 -8.32 20.84 -12.62
N LEU A 454 -8.75 19.63 -12.95
CA LEU A 454 -8.32 18.87 -14.14
C LEU A 454 -9.29 18.97 -15.31
N HIS A 455 -10.27 19.87 -15.25
CA HIS A 455 -11.19 20.13 -16.35
C HIS A 455 -10.42 20.35 -17.67
N ASP A 456 -10.97 19.86 -18.79
CA ASP A 456 -10.37 19.86 -20.14
C ASP A 456 -9.09 19.01 -20.32
N THR A 457 -8.63 18.28 -19.31
CA THR A 457 -7.52 17.33 -19.50
C THR A 457 -8.01 16.03 -20.12
N PRO A 458 -7.20 15.34 -20.96
CA PRO A 458 -7.60 14.06 -21.56
C PRO A 458 -8.03 13.00 -20.52
N ILE A 459 -7.42 13.01 -19.33
CA ILE A 459 -7.78 12.08 -18.26
C ILE A 459 -9.13 12.41 -17.62
N TYR A 460 -9.45 13.70 -17.46
CA TYR A 460 -10.77 14.13 -17.00
C TYR A 460 -11.86 13.76 -18.00
N GLU A 461 -11.63 14.05 -19.29
CA GLU A 461 -12.55 13.69 -20.39
C GLU A 461 -12.79 12.18 -20.47
N LYS A 462 -11.74 11.38 -20.29
CA LYS A 462 -11.82 9.92 -20.28
C LYS A 462 -12.63 9.39 -19.10
N ASN A 463 -12.38 9.90 -17.89
CA ASN A 463 -13.02 9.41 -16.66
C ASN A 463 -14.44 9.96 -16.47
N PHE A 464 -14.70 11.16 -16.99
CA PHE A 464 -15.98 11.87 -16.86
C PHE A 464 -16.44 12.38 -18.24
N PRO A 465 -16.91 11.48 -19.11
CA PRO A 465 -17.35 11.84 -20.46
C PRO A 465 -18.42 12.94 -20.44
N LEU A 466 -18.43 13.77 -21.48
CA LEU A 466 -19.45 14.80 -21.69
C LEU A 466 -20.87 14.24 -21.51
N GLY A 467 -21.67 14.91 -20.68
CA GLY A 467 -23.05 14.51 -20.37
C GLY A 467 -23.21 13.47 -19.26
N SER A 468 -22.12 12.89 -18.73
CA SER A 468 -22.21 12.00 -17.56
C SER A 468 -22.69 12.75 -16.31
N ALA A 469 -23.39 12.02 -15.42
CA ALA A 469 -23.89 12.59 -14.17
C ALA A 469 -22.75 13.06 -13.27
N GLU A 470 -21.65 12.31 -13.25
CA GLU A 470 -20.43 12.61 -12.51
C GLU A 470 -19.79 13.90 -12.99
N ARG A 471 -19.61 14.07 -14.31
CA ARG A 471 -19.06 15.31 -14.87
C ARG A 471 -19.92 16.52 -14.51
N ASN A 472 -21.22 16.43 -14.76
CA ASN A 472 -22.16 17.53 -14.49
C ASN A 472 -22.10 17.97 -13.03
N ARG A 473 -21.97 17.01 -12.11
CA ARG A 473 -21.82 17.27 -10.69
C ARG A 473 -20.48 17.91 -10.34
N ILE A 474 -19.35 17.34 -10.80
CA ILE A 474 -18.02 17.89 -10.55
C ILE A 474 -17.93 19.33 -11.07
N ASP A 475 -18.35 19.56 -12.32
CA ASP A 475 -18.34 20.88 -12.94
C ASP A 475 -19.24 21.86 -12.17
N SER A 476 -20.41 21.42 -11.69
CA SER A 476 -21.33 22.27 -10.92
C SER A 476 -20.80 22.60 -9.52
N GLU A 477 -20.27 21.62 -8.78
CA GLU A 477 -19.67 21.82 -7.45
C GLU A 477 -18.46 22.75 -7.54
N PHE A 478 -17.56 22.49 -8.50
CA PHE A 478 -16.38 23.31 -8.72
C PHE A 478 -16.74 24.75 -9.13
N GLN A 479 -17.70 24.94 -10.04
CA GLN A 479 -18.16 26.29 -10.43
C GLN A 479 -18.92 27.00 -9.31
N ALA A 480 -19.68 26.28 -8.47
CA ALA A 480 -20.35 26.86 -7.32
C ALA A 480 -19.34 27.44 -6.32
N GLU A 481 -18.27 26.70 -6.02
CA GLU A 481 -17.14 27.20 -5.23
C GLU A 481 -16.45 28.38 -5.92
N LEU A 482 -16.03 28.22 -7.17
CA LEU A 482 -15.26 29.26 -7.87
C LEU A 482 -15.98 30.61 -7.94
N ARG A 483 -17.31 30.59 -8.14
CA ARG A 483 -18.13 31.79 -8.28
C ARG A 483 -18.69 32.28 -6.94
N ASN A 484 -18.53 31.48 -5.88
CA ASN A 484 -19.21 31.65 -4.60
C ASN A 484 -20.72 31.92 -4.80
N GLY A 485 -21.38 31.03 -5.55
CA GLY A 485 -22.79 31.16 -5.91
C GLY A 485 -23.43 29.83 -6.29
N TYR A 486 -24.76 29.80 -6.37
CA TYR A 486 -25.49 28.58 -6.73
C TYR A 486 -25.29 28.21 -8.20
N VAL A 487 -24.80 27.00 -8.47
CA VAL A 487 -24.60 26.48 -9.83
C VAL A 487 -25.06 25.03 -9.88
N GLY A 488 -25.95 24.70 -10.81
CA GLY A 488 -26.30 23.31 -11.14
C GLY A 488 -26.84 22.44 -9.99
N GLY A 489 -27.41 23.05 -8.93
CA GLY A 489 -27.89 22.31 -7.76
C GLY A 489 -27.01 22.45 -6.50
N TYR A 490 -25.84 23.08 -6.62
CA TYR A 490 -24.84 23.12 -5.57
C TYR A 490 -24.59 24.54 -5.08
N TYR A 491 -24.36 24.68 -3.78
CA TYR A 491 -23.96 25.93 -3.13
C TYR A 491 -22.49 25.83 -2.71
N PRO A 492 -21.75 26.95 -2.71
CA PRO A 492 -20.41 26.97 -2.12
C PRO A 492 -20.49 26.68 -0.62
N ILE A 493 -19.53 25.89 -0.12
CA ILE A 493 -19.29 25.65 1.30
C ILE A 493 -18.11 26.47 1.82
N GLY A 494 -17.25 26.99 0.93
CA GLY A 494 -16.16 27.88 1.30
C GLY A 494 -16.67 29.17 1.95
N ALA A 495 -16.00 29.62 3.01
CA ALA A 495 -16.34 30.88 3.65
C ALA A 495 -15.83 32.05 2.80
N LYS A 496 -16.54 33.19 2.80
CA LYS A 496 -16.05 34.41 2.14
C LYS A 496 -14.69 34.81 2.69
N CYS A 497 -13.82 35.23 1.78
CA CYS A 497 -12.49 35.73 2.09
C CYS A 497 -12.64 37.21 2.48
N ASN A 498 -12.65 37.50 3.77
CA ASN A 498 -12.80 38.86 4.31
C ASN A 498 -11.46 39.47 4.72
#